data_AF-A0A6I6F8P8-F1
#
_entry.id   AF-A0A6I6F8P8-F1
#
_cell.length_a   1.000
_cell.length_b   1.000
_cell.length_c   1.000
_cell.angle_alpha   90.00
_cell.angle_beta   90.00
_cell.angle_gamma   90.00
#
_symmetry.space_group_name_H-M   'P 1'
#
loop_
_entity.id
_entity.type
_entity.pdbx_description
1 polymer ?
#
loop_
_entity_poly.entity_id
_entity_poly.type
_entity_poly.pdbx_seq_one_letter_code
_entity_poly.pdbx_strand_id
1 'polypeptide(L)'
;MNINIDLKFTLQLQYQYKTKFLNEHIIKELEDEVSKEVEKEVLHAIDLSQKEFKSDIFEFAKYFKAQNPKKYKEINWKEEYPNANINLNIETKFSDINLININSKDEQYKIE
;
A
#
# COMPACT_ATOMS: atom_id res chain seq x y z
N MET A 1 17.73 -9.28 10.58
CA MET A 1 17.21 -7.94 10.98
C MET A 1 15.82 -7.78 10.39
N ASN A 2 14.88 -7.11 11.05
CA ASN A 2 13.52 -6.93 10.53
C ASN A 2 13.27 -5.43 10.25
N ILE A 3 12.70 -5.12 9.09
CA ILE A 3 12.26 -3.79 8.68
C ILE A 3 10.75 -3.88 8.47
N ASN A 4 9.98 -3.17 9.29
CA ASN A 4 8.53 -3.13 9.18
C ASN A 4 8.12 -1.87 8.42
N ILE A 5 7.28 -2.02 7.42
CA ILE A 5 6.83 -0.96 6.54
C ILE A 5 5.30 -0.99 6.50
N ASP A 6 4.67 0.08 6.95
CA ASP A 6 3.23 0.30 6.87
C ASP A 6 2.96 1.43 5.88
N LEU A 7 2.30 1.12 4.77
CA LEU A 7 1.89 2.11 3.77
C LEU A 7 0.37 2.16 3.69
N LYS A 8 -0.17 3.38 3.75
CA LYS A 8 -1.61 3.64 3.62
C LYS A 8 -1.85 4.53 2.42
N PHE A 9 -2.63 4.05 1.47
CA PHE A 9 -2.97 4.78 0.26
C PHE A 9 -4.44 5.16 0.26
N THR A 10 -4.69 6.39 -0.16
CA THR A 10 -6.03 6.87 -0.43
C THR A 10 -6.20 6.93 -1.95
N LEU A 11 -7.16 6.16 -2.46
CA LEU A 11 -7.45 6.00 -3.87
C LEU A 11 -8.59 6.94 -4.29
N GLN A 12 -8.53 7.38 -5.54
CA GLN A 12 -9.62 8.09 -6.20
C GLN A 12 -9.88 7.44 -7.55
N LEU A 13 -11.14 7.05 -7.79
CA LEU A 13 -11.51 6.49 -9.09
C LEU A 13 -11.85 7.62 -10.06
N GLN A 14 -11.02 7.79 -11.10
CA GLN A 14 -11.15 8.90 -12.05
C GLN A 14 -12.09 8.58 -13.22
N TYR A 15 -12.06 7.36 -13.75
CA TYR A 15 -12.80 6.98 -14.96
C TYR A 15 -13.35 5.56 -14.89
N GLN A 16 -14.53 5.36 -15.46
CA GLN A 16 -15.09 4.04 -15.76
C GLN A 16 -15.33 3.89 -17.25
N TYR A 17 -14.88 2.77 -17.82
CA TYR A 17 -15.16 2.45 -19.22
C TYR A 17 -16.66 2.13 -19.46
N LYS A 18 -17.33 1.55 -18.46
CA LYS A 18 -18.78 1.34 -18.44
C LYS A 18 -19.31 1.81 -17.09
N THR A 19 -20.33 2.66 -17.12
CA THR A 19 -21.04 3.09 -15.91
C THR A 19 -21.74 1.89 -15.29
N LYS A 20 -21.16 1.36 -14.23
CA LYS A 20 -21.77 0.34 -13.38
C LYS A 20 -21.89 0.88 -11.98
N PHE A 21 -22.99 0.53 -11.32
CA PHE A 21 -23.11 0.75 -9.90
C PHE A 21 -22.01 -0.01 -9.17
N LEU A 22 -21.21 0.70 -8.38
CA LEU A 22 -20.22 0.10 -7.49
C LEU A 22 -20.84 0.04 -6.11
N ASN A 23 -21.25 -1.16 -5.70
CA ASN A 23 -21.66 -1.39 -4.33
C ASN A 23 -20.41 -1.54 -3.43
N GLU A 24 -20.62 -1.53 -2.11
CA GLU A 24 -19.55 -1.65 -1.12
C GLU A 24 -18.70 -2.92 -1.31
N HIS A 25 -19.30 -4.02 -1.76
CA HIS A 25 -18.58 -5.26 -2.02
C HIS A 25 -17.56 -5.11 -3.15
N ILE A 26 -17.98 -4.54 -4.29
CA ILE A 26 -17.10 -4.32 -5.44
C ILE A 26 -15.99 -3.31 -5.09
N ILE A 27 -16.32 -2.27 -4.32
CA ILE A 27 -15.33 -1.29 -3.86
C ILE A 27 -14.26 -1.97 -3.01
N LYS A 28 -14.67 -2.82 -2.07
CA LYS A 28 -13.74 -3.57 -1.23
C LYS A 28 -12.87 -4.54 -2.04
N GLU A 29 -13.45 -5.24 -3.03
CA GLU A 29 -12.67 -6.08 -3.94
C GLU A 29 -11.63 -5.26 -4.72
N LEU A 30 -11.98 -4.06 -5.17
CA LEU A 30 -11.04 -3.15 -5.83
C LEU A 30 -9.92 -2.70 -4.88
N GLU A 31 -10.24 -2.33 -3.64
CA GLU A 31 -9.24 -1.99 -2.61
C GLU A 31 -8.29 -3.17 -2.35
N ASP A 32 -8.82 -4.38 -2.21
CA ASP A 32 -8.01 -5.57 -1.97
C ASP A 32 -7.08 -5.88 -3.16
N GLU A 33 -7.59 -5.79 -4.40
CA GLU A 33 -6.77 -6.04 -5.59
C GLU A 33 -5.71 -4.96 -5.81
N VAL A 34 -6.02 -3.68 -5.59
CA VAL A 34 -5.03 -2.60 -5.66
C VAL A 34 -3.98 -2.76 -4.56
N SER A 35 -4.38 -3.15 -3.34
CA SER A 35 -3.45 -3.39 -2.24
C SER A 35 -2.45 -4.50 -2.60
N LYS A 36 -2.93 -5.62 -3.14
CA LYS A 36 -2.06 -6.73 -3.59
C LYS A 36 -1.10 -6.31 -4.70
N GLU A 37 -1.55 -5.50 -5.65
CA GLU A 37 -0.69 -5.08 -6.76
C GLU A 37 0.39 -4.10 -6.28
N VAL A 38 0.02 -3.12 -5.45
CA VAL A 38 0.99 -2.22 -4.81
C VAL A 38 1.97 -2.99 -3.94
N GLU A 39 1.52 -4.00 -3.20
CA GLU A 39 2.38 -4.87 -2.40
C GLU A 39 3.45 -5.56 -3.26
N LYS A 40 3.05 -6.14 -4.41
CA LYS A 40 4.01 -6.77 -5.35
C LYS A 40 5.04 -5.78 -5.87
N GLU A 41 4.60 -4.59 -6.29
CA GLU A 41 5.50 -3.57 -6.84
C GLU A 41 6.49 -3.05 -5.79
N VAL A 42 6.03 -2.81 -4.56
CA VAL A 42 6.89 -2.39 -3.45
C VAL A 42 7.89 -3.49 -3.09
N LEU A 43 7.43 -4.74 -2.99
CA LEU A 43 8.33 -5.88 -2.72
C LEU A 43 9.35 -6.07 -3.82
N HIS A 44 8.95 -5.91 -5.09
CA HIS A 44 9.87 -6.00 -6.22
C HIS A 44 10.95 -4.90 -6.16
N ALA A 45 10.56 -3.65 -5.91
CA ALA A 45 11.50 -2.54 -5.76
C ALA A 45 12.49 -2.77 -4.60
N ILE A 46 12.01 -3.30 -3.47
CA ILE A 46 12.87 -3.63 -2.33
C ILE A 46 13.81 -4.79 -2.67
N ASP A 47 13.32 -5.84 -3.32
CA ASP A 47 14.12 -6.99 -3.74
C ASP A 47 15.26 -6.57 -4.68
N LEU A 48 14.99 -5.73 -5.67
CA LEU A 48 16.02 -5.14 -6.54
C LEU A 48 17.08 -4.40 -5.72
N SER A 49 16.66 -3.57 -4.77
CA SER A 49 17.59 -2.82 -3.91
C SER A 49 18.43 -3.74 -3.01
N GLN A 50 17.87 -4.85 -2.52
CA GLN A 50 18.56 -5.79 -1.63
C GLN A 50 19.48 -6.76 -2.40
N LYS A 51 18.99 -7.34 -3.50
CA LYS A 51 19.62 -8.46 -4.19
C LYS A 51 20.53 -8.03 -5.33
N GLU A 52 20.03 -7.13 -6.18
CA GLU A 52 20.78 -6.67 -7.35
C GLU A 52 21.75 -5.55 -6.97
N PHE A 53 21.23 -4.46 -6.40
CA PHE A 53 22.02 -3.27 -6.11
C PHE A 53 22.78 -3.36 -4.78
N LYS A 54 22.29 -4.19 -3.85
CA LYS A 54 22.82 -4.32 -2.47
C LYS A 54 22.99 -2.94 -1.81
N SER A 55 22.03 -2.06 -2.05
CA SER A 55 22.09 -0.65 -1.69
C SER A 55 20.78 -0.21 -1.08
N ASP A 56 20.85 0.40 0.10
CA ASP A 56 19.70 0.94 0.82
C ASP A 56 19.31 2.31 0.26
N ILE A 57 18.66 2.31 -0.91
CA ILE A 57 18.19 3.53 -1.59
C ILE A 57 16.98 4.17 -0.88
N PHE A 58 16.36 3.46 0.06
CA PHE A 58 15.19 3.91 0.82
C PHE A 58 15.54 4.50 2.20
N GLU A 59 16.84 4.55 2.53
CA GLU A 59 17.37 5.07 3.80
C GLU A 59 16.86 4.33 5.06
N PHE A 60 16.56 3.04 4.98
CA PHE A 60 16.11 2.25 6.13
C PHE A 60 17.14 2.27 7.28
N ALA A 61 18.44 2.41 6.99
CA ALA A 61 19.51 2.55 7.97
C ALA A 61 19.23 3.66 8.99
N LYS A 62 18.69 4.78 8.50
CA LYS A 62 18.39 5.97 9.30
C LYS A 62 17.33 5.66 10.35
N TYR A 63 16.25 5.01 9.93
CA TYR A 63 15.15 4.61 10.81
C TYR A 63 15.58 3.50 11.77
N PHE A 64 16.30 2.49 11.29
CA PHE A 64 16.80 1.42 12.13
C PHE A 64 17.76 1.94 13.20
N LYS A 65 18.69 2.83 12.84
CA LYS A 65 19.61 3.48 13.79
C LYS A 65 18.87 4.29 14.84
N ALA A 66 17.83 5.04 14.46
CA ALA A 66 17.05 5.84 15.39
C ALA A 66 16.32 4.95 16.42
N GLN A 67 15.80 3.80 15.98
CA GLN A 67 15.07 2.85 16.83
C GLN A 67 16.01 1.93 17.65
N ASN A 68 17.18 1.60 17.10
CA ASN A 68 18.09 0.58 17.65
C ASN A 68 19.57 1.08 17.68
N PRO A 69 19.88 2.20 18.35
CA PRO A 69 21.18 2.87 18.22
C PRO A 69 22.37 2.03 18.73
N LYS A 70 22.17 1.16 19.73
CA LYS A 70 23.22 0.25 20.23
C LYS A 70 23.53 -0.83 19.20
N LYS A 71 22.49 -1.54 18.74
CA LYS A 71 22.61 -2.60 17.73
C LYS A 71 23.20 -2.08 16.41
N TYR A 72 22.82 -0.88 15.98
CA TYR A 72 23.37 -0.28 14.77
C TYR A 72 24.91 -0.06 14.85
N LYS A 73 25.47 0.18 16.04
CA LYS A 73 26.93 0.29 16.21
C LYS A 73 27.66 -1.05 16.12
N GLU A 74 26.94 -2.15 16.31
CA GLU A 74 27.50 -3.50 16.34
C GLU A 74 27.45 -4.21 14.98
N ILE A 75 26.75 -3.63 14.00
CA ILE A 75 26.54 -4.25 12.68
C ILE A 75 27.19 -3.45 11.56
N ASN A 76 27.55 -4.14 10.48
CA ASN A 76 27.86 -3.51 9.20
C ASN A 76 26.58 -3.42 8.36
N TRP A 77 25.99 -2.23 8.27
CA TRP A 77 24.73 -2.03 7.54
C TRP A 77 24.78 -2.54 6.09
N LYS A 78 25.91 -2.34 5.40
CA LYS A 78 26.09 -2.74 4.00
C LYS A 78 26.02 -4.26 3.81
N GLU A 79 26.40 -5.03 4.83
CA GLU A 79 26.36 -6.50 4.82
C GLU A 79 25.02 -7.04 5.31
N GLU A 80 24.40 -6.36 6.29
CA GLU A 80 23.13 -6.77 6.87
C GLU A 80 21.92 -6.46 5.97
N TYR A 81 21.92 -5.31 5.29
CA TYR A 81 20.77 -4.85 4.52
C TYR A 81 20.29 -5.83 3.43
N PRO A 82 21.16 -6.42 2.59
CA PRO A 82 20.75 -7.40 1.57
C PRO A 82 20.00 -8.64 2.11
N ASN A 83 20.14 -8.91 3.41
CA ASN A 83 19.56 -10.06 4.10
C ASN A 83 18.50 -9.67 5.14
N ALA A 84 18.11 -8.38 5.18
CA ALA A 84 17.06 -7.93 6.08
C ALA A 84 15.71 -8.52 5.68
N ASN A 85 14.93 -8.98 6.66
CA ASN A 85 13.56 -9.41 6.46
C ASN A 85 12.67 -8.17 6.35
N ILE A 86 11.87 -8.12 5.29
CA ILE A 86 10.92 -7.05 5.03
C ILE A 86 9.54 -7.55 5.44
N ASN A 87 8.92 -6.84 6.38
CA ASN A 87 7.54 -7.05 6.77
C ASN A 87 6.74 -5.87 6.22
N LEU A 88 6.02 -6.09 5.13
CA LEU A 88 5.24 -5.07 4.45
C LEU A 88 3.76 -5.23 4.79
N ASN A 89 3.10 -4.12 5.06
CA ASN A 89 1.65 -4.02 5.20
C ASN A 89 1.15 -2.86 4.34
N ILE A 90 0.27 -3.18 3.40
CA ILE A 90 -0.36 -2.21 2.49
C ILE A 90 -1.85 -2.15 2.80
N GLU A 91 -2.35 -0.95 3.10
CA GLU A 91 -3.77 -0.68 3.21
C GLU A 91 -4.14 0.35 2.13
N THR A 92 -5.14 0.05 1.30
CA THR A 92 -5.69 1.03 0.36
C THR A 92 -7.17 1.27 0.62
N LYS A 93 -7.61 2.53 0.48
CA LYS A 93 -9.01 2.92 0.66
C LYS A 93 -9.44 3.96 -0.36
N PHE A 94 -10.62 3.82 -0.95
CA PHE A 94 -11.18 4.89 -1.78
C PHE A 94 -11.70 6.04 -0.90
N SER A 95 -11.21 7.26 -1.14
CA SER A 95 -11.79 8.47 -0.53
C SER A 95 -12.97 9.01 -1.32
N ASP A 96 -12.96 8.77 -2.63
CA ASP A 96 -13.97 9.28 -3.54
C ASP A 96 -14.09 8.35 -4.74
N ILE A 97 -15.31 7.89 -4.97
CA ILE A 97 -15.65 7.12 -6.16
C ILE A 97 -16.30 8.00 -7.24
N ASN A 98 -16.59 9.30 -7.01
CA ASN A 98 -17.12 10.31 -7.95
C ASN A 98 -18.23 9.89 -8.93
N LEU A 99 -18.84 8.75 -8.66
CA LEU A 99 -19.80 8.11 -9.54
C LEU A 99 -21.12 8.13 -8.81
N ILE A 100 -22.09 8.75 -9.49
CA ILE A 100 -23.45 9.02 -9.03
C ILE A 100 -23.91 7.89 -8.11
N ASN A 101 -24.10 8.24 -6.84
CA ASN A 101 -24.72 7.38 -5.86
C ASN A 101 -26.20 7.25 -6.26
N ILE A 102 -26.51 6.36 -7.21
CA ILE A 102 -27.89 6.04 -7.61
C ILE A 102 -28.49 5.17 -6.52
N ASN A 103 -28.62 5.73 -5.32
CA ASN A 103 -29.48 5.23 -4.26
C ASN A 103 -30.45 6.31 -3.79
N SER A 104 -30.74 7.30 -4.66
CA SER A 104 -31.61 8.45 -4.36
C SER A 104 -32.90 8.48 -5.19
N LYS A 105 -33.33 7.36 -5.81
CA LYS A 105 -34.54 7.35 -6.66
C LYS A 105 -35.65 6.33 -6.33
N ASP A 106 -35.52 5.51 -5.29
CA ASP A 106 -36.60 4.55 -4.94
C ASP A 106 -37.45 4.94 -3.72
N GLU A 107 -37.17 6.06 -3.03
CA GLU A 107 -37.99 6.51 -1.88
C GLU A 107 -38.80 7.80 -2.09
N GLN A 108 -38.73 8.46 -3.26
CA GLN A 108 -39.50 9.69 -3.54
C GLN A 108 -40.64 9.53 -4.56
N TYR A 109 -40.98 8.31 -4.98
CA TYR A 109 -42.15 8.04 -5.84
C TYR A 109 -43.12 7.00 -5.25
N LYS A 110 -43.39 7.08 -3.94
CA LYS A 110 -44.67 6.59 -3.40
C LYS A 110 -45.60 7.78 -3.21
N ILE A 111 -46.32 8.10 -4.29
CA ILE A 111 -47.48 8.96 -4.26
C ILE A 111 -48.65 8.07 -3.81
N GLU A 112 -49.18 8.31 -2.61
CA GLU A 112 -50.59 8.10 -2.28
C GLU A 112 -51.25 9.47 -2.11
#